data_AF-X1ISR5-F1
#
_entry.id   AF-X1ISR5-F1
#
_cell.length_a   1.000
_cell.length_b   1.000
_cell.length_c   1.000
_cell.angle_alpha   90.00
_cell.angle_beta   90.00
_cell.angle_gamma   90.00
#
_symmetry.space_group_name_H-M   'P 1'
#
loop_
_entity.id
_entity.type
_entity.pdbx_description
1 polymer ?
#
loop_
_entity_poly.entity_id
_entity_poly.type
_entity_poly.pdbx_seq_one_letter_code
_entity_poly.pdbx_strand_id
1 'polypeptide(L)'
;MITSFAQIGNIDFLEGGIADGTKLFEAYLSPWANAFGASLNGGWYNTAKPHKLGGFDVTFSVSTTIVPASAKSFDLTKMESKFEKLSLASGTGTEAPTIAGENKDGPTLEYVEDFLGNPITIASFKTPPGSNWGAIPLPMFQAGLGLPLGTEL
;
A
#
# COMPACT_ATOMS: atom_id res chain seq x y z
N MET A 1 -12.47 28.69 -7.46
CA MET A 1 -12.08 28.09 -6.17
C MET A 1 -12.17 26.58 -6.35
N ILE A 2 -11.03 25.90 -6.49
CA ILE A 2 -10.98 24.46 -6.76
C ILE A 2 -11.06 23.76 -5.40
N THR A 3 -12.24 23.28 -5.03
CA THR A 3 -12.42 22.39 -3.88
C THR A 3 -11.95 21.00 -4.30
N SER A 4 -10.75 20.65 -3.87
CA SER A 4 -10.19 19.30 -3.96
C SER A 4 -11.05 18.35 -3.14
N PHE A 5 -12.02 17.69 -3.77
CA PHE A 5 -12.60 16.46 -3.26
C PHE A 5 -11.57 15.35 -3.49
N ALA A 6 -10.55 15.30 -2.64
CA ALA A 6 -9.74 14.11 -2.50
C ALA A 6 -10.70 12.99 -2.04
N GLN A 7 -10.68 11.88 -2.77
CA GLN A 7 -11.53 10.71 -2.64
C GLN A 7 -11.27 9.93 -1.33
N ILE A 8 -11.33 10.59 -0.17
CA ILE A 8 -11.26 9.96 1.15
C ILE A 8 -12.69 9.92 1.69
N GLY A 9 -13.50 9.08 1.06
CA GLY A 9 -14.94 9.04 1.25
C GLY A 9 -15.44 8.16 2.38
N ASN A 10 -14.59 7.33 3.02
CA ASN A 10 -14.95 6.55 4.22
C ASN A 10 -13.66 6.12 4.92
N ILE A 11 -13.40 6.71 6.08
CA ILE A 11 -12.27 6.38 6.97
C ILE A 11 -12.73 5.48 8.12
N ASP A 12 -13.92 4.87 8.03
CA ASP A 12 -14.51 3.97 9.03
C ASP A 12 -13.55 2.86 9.46
N PHE A 13 -12.67 2.40 8.58
CA PHE A 13 -11.68 1.38 8.95
C PHE A 13 -10.54 1.91 9.85
N LEU A 14 -10.31 3.22 9.87
CA LEU A 14 -9.45 3.91 10.82
C LEU A 14 -10.16 4.25 12.14
N GLU A 15 -11.50 4.11 12.19
CA GLU A 15 -12.29 4.31 13.42
C GLU A 15 -12.14 3.15 14.42
N GLY A 16 -11.47 2.06 14.03
CA GLY A 16 -11.11 0.93 14.87
C GLY A 16 -10.18 1.20 16.07
N GLY A 17 -9.99 2.46 16.44
CA GLY A 17 -8.85 2.93 17.23
C GLY A 17 -7.65 3.17 16.31
N ILE A 18 -6.96 4.31 16.51
CA ILE A 18 -5.84 4.75 15.64
C ILE A 18 -4.76 3.66 15.50
N ALA A 19 -4.49 2.90 16.57
CA ALA A 19 -3.50 1.83 16.58
C ALA A 19 -3.87 0.66 15.67
N ASP A 20 -5.12 0.19 15.72
CA ASP A 20 -5.58 -0.94 14.91
C ASP A 20 -5.80 -0.54 13.45
N GLY A 21 -6.33 0.66 13.23
CA GLY A 21 -6.43 1.26 11.89
C GLY A 21 -5.05 1.37 11.21
N THR A 22 -4.01 1.77 11.95
CA THR A 22 -2.63 1.82 11.42
C THR A 22 -2.13 0.44 11.01
N LYS A 23 -2.31 -0.59 11.87
CA LYS A 23 -1.91 -1.98 11.56
C LYS A 23 -2.63 -2.51 10.32
N LEU A 24 -3.94 -2.25 10.20
CA LEU A 24 -4.75 -2.68 9.06
C LEU A 24 -4.32 -1.95 7.78
N PHE A 25 -4.06 -0.66 7.87
CA PHE A 25 -3.56 0.15 6.76
C PHE A 25 -2.17 -0.31 6.27
N GLU A 26 -1.26 -0.60 7.20
CA GLU A 26 0.06 -1.15 6.89
C GLU A 26 -0.06 -2.48 6.16
N ALA A 27 -0.88 -3.42 6.64
CA ALA A 27 -1.11 -4.69 5.97
C ALA A 27 -1.69 -4.51 4.55
N TYR A 28 -2.66 -3.60 4.41
CA TYR A 28 -3.30 -3.29 3.13
C TYR A 28 -2.32 -2.71 2.10
N LEU A 29 -1.42 -1.80 2.51
CA LEU A 29 -0.45 -1.14 1.61
C LEU A 29 0.89 -1.85 1.45
N SER A 30 1.25 -2.76 2.36
CA SER A 30 2.54 -3.45 2.38
C SER A 30 3.01 -4.00 1.02
N PRO A 31 2.16 -4.62 0.18
CA PRO A 31 2.61 -5.15 -1.10
C PRO A 31 3.13 -4.08 -2.05
N TRP A 32 2.52 -2.89 -2.04
CA TRP A 32 2.95 -1.77 -2.86
C TRP A 32 4.23 -1.13 -2.31
N ALA A 33 4.33 -0.98 -0.99
CA ALA A 33 5.56 -0.51 -0.35
C ALA A 33 6.75 -1.46 -0.63
N ASN A 34 6.51 -2.78 -0.55
CA ASN A 34 7.51 -3.79 -0.86
C ASN A 34 7.89 -3.79 -2.35
N ALA A 35 6.91 -3.69 -3.26
CA ALA A 35 7.18 -3.59 -4.70
C ALA A 35 7.98 -2.30 -5.02
N PHE A 36 7.67 -1.19 -4.37
CA PHE A 36 8.45 0.05 -4.48
C PHE A 36 9.89 -0.15 -4.02
N GLY A 37 10.11 -0.66 -2.80
CA GLY A 37 11.45 -0.94 -2.28
C GLY A 37 12.22 -1.96 -3.12
N ALA A 38 11.56 -3.00 -3.62
CA ALA A 38 12.16 -3.98 -4.52
C ALA A 38 12.58 -3.35 -5.84
N SER A 39 11.80 -2.40 -6.38
CA SER A 39 12.16 -1.69 -7.62
C SER A 39 13.39 -0.80 -7.45
N LEU A 40 13.59 -0.23 -6.26
CA LEU A 40 14.78 0.57 -5.94
C LEU A 40 16.03 -0.31 -5.76
N ASN A 41 15.88 -1.55 -5.27
CA ASN A 41 17.00 -2.47 -5.02
C ASN A 41 17.33 -3.37 -6.21
N GLY A 42 16.33 -3.78 -7.00
CA GLY A 42 16.42 -4.82 -8.03
C GLY A 42 17.05 -4.39 -9.36
N GLY A 43 17.39 -3.11 -9.52
CA GLY A 43 17.99 -2.61 -10.74
C GLY A 43 17.01 -2.52 -11.93
N TRP A 44 17.50 -1.90 -13.01
CA TRP A 44 16.69 -1.18 -13.99
C TRP A 44 16.46 -2.06 -15.23
N TYR A 45 15.24 -2.49 -15.51
CA TYR A 45 14.90 -3.03 -16.84
C TYR A 45 14.36 -1.92 -17.75
N ASN A 46 15.32 -1.22 -18.38
CA ASN A 46 15.30 -0.44 -19.63
C ASN A 46 14.07 0.39 -20.04
N THR A 47 14.25 1.73 -20.11
CA THR A 47 14.39 2.53 -21.35
C THR A 47 14.31 4.02 -20.99
N ALA A 48 15.44 4.68 -20.74
CA ALA A 48 15.59 6.01 -21.32
C ALA A 48 17.05 6.31 -21.61
N LYS A 49 17.21 7.02 -22.71
CA LYS A 49 18.50 7.46 -23.25
C LYS A 49 18.94 8.66 -22.41
N PRO A 50 20.12 8.65 -21.78
CA PRO A 50 20.65 9.85 -21.14
C PRO A 50 20.78 10.96 -22.18
N HIS A 51 20.27 12.15 -21.87
CA HIS A 51 20.43 13.33 -22.69
C HIS A 51 21.51 14.22 -22.09
N LYS A 52 22.60 14.44 -22.85
CA LYS A 52 23.69 15.34 -22.48
C LYS A 52 23.33 16.77 -22.83
N LEU A 53 23.25 17.64 -21.83
CA LEU A 53 23.05 19.08 -21.99
C LEU A 53 24.21 19.82 -21.32
N GLY A 54 25.23 20.20 -22.10
CA GLY A 54 26.29 21.10 -21.61
C GLY A 54 27.11 20.60 -20.42
N GLY A 55 27.33 19.29 -20.29
CA GLY A 55 28.04 18.68 -19.14
C GLY A 55 27.12 18.14 -18.05
N PHE A 56 25.80 18.21 -18.21
CA PHE A 56 24.84 17.51 -17.34
C PHE A 56 24.26 16.29 -18.06
N ASP A 57 24.09 15.20 -17.33
CA ASP A 57 23.41 13.99 -17.76
C ASP A 57 22.07 13.91 -17.03
N VAL A 58 20.96 13.97 -17.79
CA VAL A 58 19.62 13.73 -17.26
C VAL A 58 19.12 12.40 -17.78
N THR A 59 18.70 11.55 -16.84
CA THR A 59 18.15 10.22 -17.11
C THR A 59 16.73 10.16 -16.57
N PHE A 60 15.79 9.87 -17.46
CA PHE A 60 14.48 9.40 -17.09
C PHE A 60 14.50 7.87 -17.04
N SER A 61 13.67 7.23 -16.24
CA SER A 61 13.44 5.80 -16.38
C SER A 61 12.06 5.43 -15.89
N VAL A 62 11.58 4.29 -16.36
CA VAL A 62 10.37 3.67 -15.86
C VAL A 62 10.72 2.22 -15.55
N SER A 63 10.46 1.77 -14.34
CA SER A 63 10.50 0.36 -13.97
C SER A 63 9.09 -0.12 -13.63
N THR A 64 8.86 -1.43 -13.66
CA THR A 64 7.58 -2.01 -13.24
C THR A 64 7.87 -3.25 -12.41
N THR A 65 7.29 -3.30 -11.22
CA THR A 65 7.37 -4.48 -10.35
C THR A 65 6.01 -5.12 -10.21
N ILE A 66 6.00 -6.46 -10.33
CA ILE A 66 4.81 -7.28 -10.20
C ILE A 66 4.73 -7.75 -8.75
N VAL A 67 3.58 -7.49 -8.12
CA VAL A 67 3.27 -7.97 -6.77
C VAL A 67 2.99 -9.48 -6.84
N PRO A 68 3.67 -10.31 -6.04
CA PRO A 68 3.44 -11.76 -6.03
C PRO A 68 2.03 -12.09 -5.56
N ALA A 69 1.46 -13.19 -6.07
CA ALA A 69 0.09 -13.62 -5.73
C ALA A 69 -0.12 -13.80 -4.21
N SER A 70 0.90 -14.27 -3.50
CA SER A 70 0.86 -14.44 -2.03
C SER A 70 0.75 -13.14 -1.24
N ALA A 71 0.99 -11.98 -1.86
CA ALA A 71 0.86 -10.66 -1.24
C ALA A 71 -0.42 -9.92 -1.70
N LYS A 72 -1.30 -10.57 -2.45
CA LYS A 72 -2.57 -9.98 -2.92
C LYS A 72 -3.70 -10.05 -1.88
N SER A 73 -3.54 -10.87 -0.85
CA SER A 73 -4.43 -10.92 0.31
C SER A 73 -3.61 -11.01 1.59
N PHE A 74 -4.27 -10.78 2.72
CA PHE A 74 -3.74 -11.02 4.04
C PHE A 74 -4.83 -11.62 4.94
N ASP A 75 -4.39 -12.47 5.85
CA ASP A 75 -5.27 -13.21 6.76
C ASP A 75 -5.50 -12.41 8.04
N LEU A 76 -6.74 -12.02 8.28
CA LEU A 76 -7.13 -11.24 9.46
C LEU A 76 -6.99 -12.03 10.77
N THR A 77 -7.08 -13.36 10.74
CA THR A 77 -6.90 -14.17 11.96
C THR A 77 -5.48 -14.08 12.52
N LYS A 78 -4.49 -13.84 11.65
CA LYS A 78 -3.10 -13.60 12.04
C LYS A 78 -2.86 -12.20 12.60
N MET A 79 -3.81 -11.30 12.39
CA MET A 79 -3.77 -9.92 12.88
C MET A 79 -4.63 -9.70 14.11
N GLU A 80 -5.61 -10.56 14.36
CA GLU A 80 -6.55 -10.44 15.48
C GLU A 80 -5.85 -10.32 16.84
N SER A 81 -4.78 -11.08 17.07
CA SER A 81 -3.96 -10.97 18.30
C SER A 81 -3.18 -9.66 18.43
N LYS A 82 -3.08 -8.89 17.35
CA LYS A 82 -2.45 -7.57 17.34
C LYS A 82 -3.46 -6.45 17.45
N PHE A 83 -4.76 -6.72 17.29
CA PHE A 83 -5.80 -5.71 17.45
C PHE A 83 -6.17 -5.56 18.92
N GLU A 84 -6.44 -4.32 19.33
CA GLU A 84 -6.86 -3.97 20.68
C GLU A 84 -8.38 -3.93 20.81
N LYS A 85 -9.05 -3.48 19.75
CA LYS A 85 -10.51 -3.23 19.74
C LYS A 85 -11.21 -3.85 18.53
N LEU A 86 -10.47 -4.15 17.46
CA LEU A 86 -11.04 -4.79 16.28
C LEU A 86 -11.13 -6.31 16.45
N SER A 87 -12.26 -6.88 16.07
CA SER A 87 -12.47 -8.33 15.95
C SER A 87 -13.17 -8.66 14.63
N LEU A 88 -13.00 -9.90 14.18
CA LEU A 88 -13.61 -10.40 12.96
C LEU A 88 -15.10 -10.71 13.21
N ALA A 89 -15.99 -10.15 12.38
CA ALA A 89 -17.41 -10.42 12.50
C ALA A 89 -17.73 -11.92 12.30
N SER A 90 -18.69 -12.46 13.03
CA SER A 90 -19.07 -13.87 12.86
C SER A 90 -19.67 -14.14 11.47
N GLY A 91 -19.23 -15.21 10.81
CA GLY A 91 -19.76 -15.63 9.51
C GLY A 91 -19.18 -14.89 8.29
N THR A 92 -18.19 -14.02 8.49
CA THR A 92 -17.41 -13.44 7.40
C THR A 92 -16.20 -14.32 7.04
N GLY A 93 -15.62 -14.11 5.85
CA GLY A 93 -14.34 -14.74 5.49
C GLY A 93 -13.16 -14.20 6.31
N THR A 94 -11.99 -14.81 6.21
CA THR A 94 -10.78 -14.38 6.95
C THR A 94 -9.76 -13.63 6.08
N GLU A 95 -9.81 -13.85 4.77
CA GLU A 95 -8.87 -13.26 3.81
C GLU A 95 -9.36 -11.90 3.34
N ALA A 96 -8.63 -10.85 3.69
CA ALA A 96 -8.85 -9.50 3.20
C ALA A 96 -7.95 -9.23 1.98
N PRO A 97 -8.44 -8.53 0.94
CA PRO A 97 -7.60 -8.13 -0.18
C PRO A 97 -6.62 -7.03 0.28
N THR A 98 -5.41 -7.04 -0.29
CA THR A 98 -4.50 -5.90 -0.20
C THR A 98 -4.82 -4.89 -1.28
N ILE A 99 -4.14 -3.74 -1.30
CA ILE A 99 -4.30 -2.75 -2.38
C ILE A 99 -4.00 -3.34 -3.77
N ALA A 100 -3.13 -4.36 -3.87
CA ALA A 100 -2.81 -5.07 -5.11
C ALA A 100 -3.73 -6.26 -5.40
N GLY A 101 -4.67 -6.53 -4.50
CA GLY A 101 -5.58 -7.67 -4.50
C GLY A 101 -6.80 -7.48 -5.38
N GLU A 102 -7.74 -8.42 -5.23
CA GLU A 102 -9.00 -8.41 -5.98
C GLU A 102 -9.85 -7.18 -5.64
N ASN A 103 -10.49 -6.59 -6.65
CA ASN A 103 -11.47 -5.51 -6.46
C ASN A 103 -12.82 -6.07 -5.99
N LYS A 104 -12.83 -6.58 -4.77
CA LYS A 104 -13.99 -7.13 -4.08
C LYS A 104 -13.89 -6.76 -2.62
N ASP A 105 -15.01 -6.37 -2.02
CA ASP A 105 -15.08 -6.11 -0.58
C ASP A 105 -14.52 -7.30 0.20
N GLY A 106 -13.67 -7.00 1.17
CA GLY A 106 -13.15 -8.02 2.06
C GLY A 106 -14.09 -8.30 3.24
N PRO A 107 -13.59 -9.06 4.22
CA PRO A 107 -14.29 -9.38 5.44
C PRO A 107 -14.76 -8.16 6.25
N THR A 108 -15.80 -8.36 7.04
CA THR A 108 -16.30 -7.38 8.01
C THR A 108 -15.51 -7.44 9.31
N LEU A 109 -15.05 -6.28 9.79
CA LEU A 109 -14.49 -6.08 11.12
C LEU A 109 -15.48 -5.31 12.00
N GLU A 110 -15.45 -5.63 13.29
CA GLU A 110 -16.27 -5.02 14.32
C GLU A 110 -15.36 -4.34 15.33
N TYR A 111 -15.72 -3.12 15.74
CA TYR A 111 -15.07 -2.43 16.83
C TYR A 111 -15.84 -2.72 18.12
N VAL A 112 -15.17 -3.42 19.02
CA VAL A 112 -15.74 -3.95 20.27
C VAL A 112 -15.19 -3.15 21.45
N GLU A 113 -16.08 -2.65 22.30
CA GLU A 113 -15.72 -2.06 23.58
C GLU A 113 -16.29 -2.87 24.74
N ASP A 114 -15.57 -2.90 25.86
CA ASP A 114 -16.08 -3.46 27.10
C ASP A 114 -16.94 -2.41 27.80
N PHE A 115 -18.22 -2.72 27.98
CA PHE A 115 -19.12 -1.96 28.82
C PHE A 115 -19.56 -2.80 30.03
N LEU A 116 -19.04 -2.45 31.21
CA LEU A 116 -19.38 -3.11 32.49
C LEU A 116 -19.13 -4.63 32.48
N GLY A 117 -18.06 -5.09 31.83
CA GLY A 117 -17.69 -6.50 31.69
C GLY A 117 -18.40 -7.22 30.54
N ASN A 118 -19.14 -6.49 29.69
CA ASN A 118 -19.83 -7.05 28.53
C ASN A 118 -19.27 -6.43 27.25
N PRO A 119 -18.74 -7.24 26.31
CA PRO A 119 -18.31 -6.74 25.02
C PRO A 119 -19.53 -6.27 24.23
N ILE A 120 -19.49 -5.03 23.76
CA ILE A 120 -20.49 -4.43 22.89
C ILE A 120 -19.84 -3.98 21.58
N THR A 121 -20.44 -4.35 20.45
CA THR A 121 -20.04 -3.85 19.13
C THR A 121 -20.65 -2.47 18.94
N ILE A 122 -19.81 -1.45 18.76
CA ILE A 122 -20.29 -0.07 18.57
C ILE A 122 -20.11 0.46 17.14
N ALA A 123 -19.29 -0.22 16.33
CA ALA A 123 -19.16 0.04 14.91
C ALA A 123 -18.80 -1.23 14.15
N SER A 124 -19.13 -1.27 12.86
CA SER A 124 -18.80 -2.38 11.97
C SER A 124 -18.54 -1.84 10.56
N PHE A 125 -17.48 -2.33 9.92
CA PHE A 125 -17.10 -1.92 8.58
C PHE A 125 -16.50 -3.08 7.80
N LYS A 126 -16.56 -3.01 6.48
CA LYS A 126 -15.86 -3.97 5.61
C LYS A 126 -14.45 -3.49 5.32
N THR A 127 -13.51 -4.44 5.29
CA THR A 127 -12.17 -4.16 4.76
C THR A 127 -12.25 -3.74 3.29
N PRO A 128 -11.45 -2.74 2.87
CA PRO A 128 -11.59 -2.13 1.56
C PRO A 128 -11.26 -3.13 0.44
N PRO A 129 -11.89 -2.99 -0.74
CA PRO A 129 -11.51 -3.78 -1.90
C PRO A 129 -10.10 -3.41 -2.39
N GLY A 130 -9.43 -4.37 -3.03
CA GLY A 130 -8.19 -4.10 -3.75
C GLY A 130 -8.42 -3.36 -5.07
N SER A 131 -7.33 -3.03 -5.76
CA SER A 131 -7.41 -2.28 -7.03
C SER A 131 -7.49 -3.16 -8.28
N ASN A 132 -7.39 -4.50 -8.16
CA ASN A 132 -7.05 -5.44 -9.24
C ASN A 132 -5.71 -5.16 -9.94
N TRP A 133 -4.93 -4.19 -9.45
CA TRP A 133 -3.68 -3.77 -10.06
C TRP A 133 -2.49 -4.34 -9.30
N GLY A 134 -2.01 -5.49 -9.77
CA GLY A 134 -0.86 -6.20 -9.20
C GLY A 134 0.50 -5.78 -9.78
N ALA A 135 0.59 -4.63 -10.46
CA ALA A 135 1.81 -4.16 -11.10
C ALA A 135 1.93 -2.65 -10.90
N ILE A 136 3.09 -2.17 -10.44
CA ILE A 136 3.27 -0.75 -10.12
C ILE A 136 4.34 -0.18 -11.05
N PRO A 137 3.97 0.72 -11.98
CA PRO A 137 4.96 1.47 -12.74
C PRO A 137 5.59 2.54 -11.85
N LEU A 138 6.91 2.67 -11.89
CA LEU A 138 7.67 3.64 -11.10
C LEU A 138 8.53 4.49 -12.02
N PRO A 139 8.08 5.73 -12.34
CA PRO A 139 8.91 6.69 -13.04
C PRO A 139 9.94 7.29 -12.10
N MET A 140 11.17 7.44 -12.56
CA MET A 140 12.27 8.05 -11.81
C MET A 140 12.99 9.09 -12.67
N PHE A 141 13.51 10.12 -12.01
CA PHE A 141 14.33 11.16 -12.62
C PHE A 141 15.67 11.22 -11.89
N GLN A 142 16.75 11.20 -12.65
CA GLN A 142 18.12 11.34 -12.16
C GLN A 142 18.82 12.46 -12.93
N ALA A 143 19.55 13.30 -12.20
CA ALA A 143 20.43 14.31 -12.78
C ALA A 143 21.85 14.08 -12.24
N GLY A 144 22.84 14.14 -13.13
CA GLY A 144 24.26 14.08 -12.81
C GLY A 144 25.01 15.21 -13.49
N LEU A 145 26.11 15.64 -12.87
CA LEU A 145 27.10 16.52 -13.51
C LEU A 145 28.21 15.62 -14.08
N GLY A 146 28.32 15.60 -15.40
CA GLY A 146 29.46 15.00 -16.10
C GLY A 146 30.67 15.93 -16.02
N LEU A 147 31.80 15.40 -15.57
CA LEU A 147 33.05 16.15 -15.58
C LEU A 147 33.42 16.51 -17.04
N PRO A 148 33.68 17.79 -17.36
CA PRO A 148 34.28 18.12 -18.64
C PRO A 148 35.67 17.47 -18.68
N LEU A 149 35.96 16.71 -19.75
CA LEU A 149 37.26 16.10 -20.10
C LEU A 149 37.48 14.61 -19.80
N GLY A 150 36.44 13.81 -19.54
CA GLY A 150 36.55 12.34 -19.67
C GLY A 150 37.57 11.65 -18.74
N THR A 151 37.88 12.26 -17.59
CA THR A 151 38.65 11.60 -16.54
C THR A 151 37.71 10.73 -15.71
N GLU A 152 37.69 9.44 -15.99
CA GLU A 152 36.99 8.44 -15.17
C GLU A 152 37.87 8.04 -13.96
N LEU A 153 37.23 7.84 -12.81
CA LEU A 153 37.72 7.02 -11.69
C LEU A 153 36.66 5.97 -11.39
#